data_AF-A0A2D9K0D7-F1
#
_entry.id   AF-A0A2D9K0D7-F1
#
_cell.length_a   1.000
_cell.length_b   1.000
_cell.length_c   1.000
_cell.angle_alpha   90.00
_cell.angle_beta   90.00
_cell.angle_gamma   90.00
#
_symmetry.space_group_name_H-M   'P 1'
#
loop_
_entity.id
_entity.type
_entity.pdbx_description
1 polymer ?
#
loop_
_entity_poly.entity_id
_entity_poly.type
_entity_poly.pdbx_seq_one_letter_code
_entity_poly.pdbx_strand_id
1 'polypeptide(L)'
;VWANDSWGRFWGWDPKENGALMICLGALIMLHARMGGYIKDLGMNVIAVLILVITVFSWWHVNQLETGLHSYGFTSGIMRWLYIVYAIECAVITVGLSCYRSSKKGFFHVPAAVSFFLLAFIFTVAFVTMAFTTTS
;
A
#
# COMPACT_ATOMS: atom_id res chain seq x y z
N VAL A 1 -36.72 -4.86 -10.16
CA VAL A 1 -35.74 -5.88 -9.72
C VAL A 1 -34.32 -5.46 -10.06
N TRP A 2 -33.92 -5.37 -11.34
CA TRP A 2 -32.54 -4.99 -11.73
C TRP A 2 -32.03 -3.67 -11.11
N ALA A 3 -32.84 -2.61 -11.12
CA ALA A 3 -32.46 -1.36 -10.46
C ALA A 3 -32.31 -1.54 -8.94
N ASN A 4 -33.20 -2.27 -8.26
CA ASN A 4 -33.09 -2.49 -6.82
C ASN A 4 -31.93 -3.43 -6.42
N ASP A 5 -31.50 -4.35 -7.30
CA ASP A 5 -30.33 -5.21 -7.00
C ASP A 5 -29.01 -4.54 -7.38
N SER A 6 -28.98 -3.78 -8.47
CA SER A 6 -27.81 -3.00 -8.89
C SER A 6 -27.63 -1.70 -8.08
N TRP A 7 -28.70 -1.20 -7.46
CA TRP A 7 -28.75 0.07 -6.70
C TRP A 7 -29.25 -0.13 -5.25
N GLY A 8 -29.50 -1.35 -4.77
CA GLY A 8 -30.00 -1.57 -3.40
C GLY A 8 -28.90 -1.73 -2.36
N ARG A 9 -27.66 -2.02 -2.80
CA ARG A 9 -26.49 -2.20 -1.94
C ARG A 9 -25.30 -1.41 -2.48
N PHE A 10 -25.47 -0.10 -2.62
CA PHE A 10 -24.48 0.83 -3.19
C PHE A 10 -23.08 0.83 -2.54
N TRP A 11 -22.94 0.22 -1.36
CA TRP A 11 -21.71 0.29 -0.55
C TRP A 11 -21.39 -1.01 0.19
N GLY A 12 -22.06 -2.12 -0.14
CA GLY A 12 -21.78 -3.41 0.50
C GLY A 12 -20.67 -4.17 -0.23
N TRP A 13 -19.57 -3.48 -0.50
CA TRP A 13 -18.37 -4.07 -1.08
C TRP A 13 -17.55 -4.72 0.02
N ASP A 14 -16.95 -5.86 -0.28
CA ASP A 14 -16.12 -6.54 0.71
C ASP A 14 -14.80 -5.77 0.94
N PRO A 15 -14.11 -5.96 2.08
CA PRO A 15 -12.92 -5.18 2.39
C PRO A 15 -11.78 -5.32 1.36
N LYS A 16 -11.69 -6.43 0.61
CA LYS A 16 -10.73 -6.58 -0.49
C LYS A 16 -11.15 -5.82 -1.74
N GLU A 17 -12.44 -5.79 -2.08
CA GLU A 17 -12.98 -4.95 -3.15
C GLU A 17 -12.69 -3.46 -2.89
N ASN A 18 -12.90 -3.01 -1.64
CA ASN A 18 -12.54 -1.66 -1.21
C ASN A 18 -11.03 -1.42 -1.30
N GLY A 19 -10.22 -2.40 -0.90
CA GLY A 19 -8.77 -2.39 -1.04
C GLY A 19 -8.31 -2.20 -2.49
N ALA A 20 -8.86 -2.99 -3.40
CA ALA A 20 -8.56 -2.92 -4.83
C ALA A 20 -8.94 -1.56 -5.43
N LEU A 21 -10.12 -1.02 -5.08
CA LEU A 21 -10.52 0.33 -5.50
C LEU A 21 -9.52 1.38 -5.02
N MET A 22 -9.12 1.35 -3.75
CA MET A 22 -8.16 2.31 -3.19
C MET A 22 -6.81 2.25 -3.90
N ILE A 23 -6.33 1.06 -4.28
CA ILE A 23 -5.10 0.88 -5.07
C ILE A 23 -5.25 1.54 -6.45
N CYS A 24 -6.36 1.28 -7.15
CA CYS A 24 -6.64 1.88 -8.45
C CYS A 24 -6.73 3.40 -8.38
N LEU A 25 -7.45 3.95 -7.38
CA LEU A 25 -7.55 5.38 -7.16
C LEU A 25 -6.21 6.00 -6.77
N GLY A 26 -5.41 5.33 -5.94
CA GLY A 26 -4.06 5.75 -5.60
C GLY A 26 -3.15 5.84 -6.83
N ALA A 27 -3.20 4.84 -7.71
CA ALA A 27 -2.46 4.85 -8.97
C ALA A 27 -2.95 5.98 -9.91
N LEU A 28 -4.26 6.19 -9.98
CA LEU A 28 -4.86 7.28 -10.76
C LEU A 28 -4.39 8.66 -10.25
N ILE A 29 -4.40 8.86 -8.93
CA ILE A 29 -3.91 10.09 -8.27
C ILE A 29 -2.42 10.29 -8.57
N MET A 30 -1.60 9.25 -8.42
CA MET A 30 -0.17 9.33 -8.73
C MET A 30 0.07 9.76 -10.19
N LEU A 31 -0.65 9.14 -11.13
CA LEU A 31 -0.55 9.45 -12.54
C LEU A 31 -0.95 10.90 -12.83
N HIS A 32 -2.11 11.34 -12.32
CA HIS A 32 -2.59 12.72 -12.50
C HIS A 32 -1.65 13.75 -11.88
N ALA A 33 -1.14 13.46 -10.67
CA ALA A 33 -0.21 14.34 -9.99
C ALA A 33 1.12 14.48 -10.76
N ARG A 34 1.60 13.40 -11.40
CA ARG A 34 2.81 13.44 -12.24
C ARG A 34 2.56 14.20 -13.55
N MET A 35 1.47 13.90 -14.23
CA MET A 35 1.10 14.55 -15.49
C MET A 35 0.83 16.05 -15.30
N GLY A 36 0.25 16.44 -14.17
CA GLY A 36 0.04 17.84 -13.78
C GLY A 36 1.28 18.55 -13.23
N GLY A 37 2.44 17.87 -13.14
CA GLY A 37 3.69 18.46 -12.64
C GLY A 37 3.72 18.78 -11.15
N TYR A 38 2.73 18.29 -10.37
CA TYR A 38 2.64 18.53 -8.93
C TYR A 38 3.68 17.76 -8.12
N ILE A 39 4.10 16.58 -8.62
CA ILE A 39 5.07 15.71 -7.96
C ILE A 39 6.26 15.41 -8.88
N LYS A 40 7.44 15.30 -8.27
CA LYS A 40 8.68 14.83 -8.90
C LYS A 40 8.99 13.40 -8.46
N ASP A 41 10.14 12.85 -8.85
CA ASP A 41 10.50 11.45 -8.61
C ASP A 41 10.35 11.00 -7.14
N LEU A 42 10.84 11.80 -6.18
CA LEU A 42 10.69 11.50 -4.75
C LEU A 42 9.22 11.50 -4.29
N GLY A 43 8.38 12.37 -4.84
CA GLY A 43 6.95 12.40 -4.54
C GLY A 43 6.24 11.15 -5.07
N MET A 44 6.64 10.65 -6.23
CA MET A 44 6.12 9.39 -6.77
C MET A 44 6.49 8.21 -5.88
N ASN A 45 7.73 8.16 -5.40
CA ASN A 45 8.18 7.08 -4.52
C ASN A 45 7.39 7.04 -3.21
N VAL A 46 7.11 8.20 -2.60
CA VAL A 46 6.29 8.28 -1.38
C VAL A 46 4.86 7.78 -1.64
N ILE A 47 4.23 8.20 -2.75
CA ILE A 47 2.88 7.75 -3.09
C ILE A 47 2.89 6.24 -3.42
N ALA A 48 3.95 5.73 -4.03
CA ALA A 48 4.07 4.31 -4.34
C ALA A 48 4.15 3.46 -3.08
N VAL A 49 4.87 3.91 -2.05
CA VAL A 49 4.89 3.27 -0.73
C VAL A 49 3.51 3.32 -0.06
N LEU A 50 2.77 4.43 -0.18
CA LEU A 50 1.39 4.50 0.32
C LEU A 50 0.47 3.45 -0.36
N ILE A 51 0.59 3.28 -1.68
CA ILE A 51 -0.14 2.24 -2.41
C ILE A 51 0.30 0.84 -1.96
N LEU A 52 1.57 0.65 -1.64
CA LEU A 52 2.09 -0.62 -1.10
C LEU A 52 1.44 -0.95 0.26
N VAL A 53 1.30 0.02 1.17
CA VAL A 53 0.60 -0.18 2.46
C VAL A 53 -0.85 -0.63 2.24
N ILE A 54 -1.56 0.00 1.31
CA ILE A 54 -2.95 -0.37 0.96
C ILE A 54 -2.99 -1.79 0.36
N THR A 55 -2.01 -2.13 -0.48
CA THR A 55 -1.86 -3.48 -1.04
C THR A 55 -1.68 -4.51 0.06
N VAL A 56 -0.81 -4.24 1.04
CA VAL A 56 -0.58 -5.14 2.18
C VAL A 56 -1.85 -5.35 2.99
N PHE A 57 -2.60 -4.27 3.25
CA PHE A 57 -3.90 -4.35 3.90
C PHE A 57 -4.88 -5.23 3.13
N SER A 58 -5.06 -4.96 1.84
CA SER A 58 -6.02 -5.67 0.98
C SER A 58 -5.71 -7.16 0.83
N TRP A 59 -4.42 -7.54 0.78
CA TRP A 59 -4.02 -8.92 0.52
C TRP A 59 -3.96 -9.78 1.79
N TRP A 60 -3.47 -9.23 2.90
CA TRP A 60 -3.14 -10.01 4.09
C TRP A 60 -3.91 -9.61 5.34
N HIS A 61 -4.07 -8.32 5.62
CA HIS A 61 -4.76 -7.87 6.83
C HIS A 61 -6.25 -8.19 6.79
N VAL A 62 -6.90 -8.02 5.63
CA VAL A 62 -8.32 -8.37 5.44
C VAL A 62 -8.59 -9.85 5.75
N ASN A 63 -7.63 -10.76 5.46
CA ASN A 63 -7.81 -12.17 5.78
C ASN A 63 -7.95 -12.40 7.30
N GLN A 64 -7.32 -11.55 8.10
CA GLN A 64 -7.35 -11.65 9.56
C GLN A 64 -8.57 -10.96 10.20
N LEU A 65 -9.34 -10.20 9.41
CA LEU A 65 -10.61 -9.61 9.86
C LEU A 65 -11.76 -10.62 9.79
N GLU A 66 -11.57 -11.78 9.15
CA GLU A 66 -12.57 -12.84 8.95
C GLU A 66 -13.90 -12.35 8.34
N THR A 67 -13.87 -11.17 7.73
CA THR A 67 -15.05 -10.51 7.13
C THR A 67 -14.91 -10.45 5.62
N GLY A 68 -15.97 -10.81 4.91
CA GLY A 68 -16.05 -10.72 3.45
C GLY A 68 -15.88 -12.07 2.74
N LEU A 69 -16.44 -12.16 1.54
CA LEU A 69 -16.52 -13.38 0.73
C LEU A 69 -15.15 -13.88 0.23
N HIS A 70 -14.13 -13.02 0.29
CA HIS A 70 -12.79 -13.26 -0.24
C HIS A 70 -11.72 -13.40 0.85
N SER A 71 -12.09 -13.59 2.12
CA SER A 71 -11.13 -13.93 3.18
C SER A 71 -10.73 -15.41 3.06
N TYR A 72 -9.46 -15.68 2.76
CA TYR A 72 -8.93 -17.03 2.60
C TYR A 72 -7.81 -17.27 3.62
N GLY A 73 -8.02 -18.19 4.55
CA GLY A 73 -7.02 -18.66 5.51
C GLY A 73 -6.74 -17.69 6.66
N PHE A 74 -7.13 -18.10 7.86
CA PHE A 74 -6.67 -17.47 9.10
C PHE A 74 -5.30 -18.05 9.46
N THR A 75 -4.35 -17.20 9.86
CA THR A 75 -2.98 -17.63 10.17
C THR A 75 -2.56 -17.03 11.49
N SER A 76 -2.50 -17.88 12.53
CA SER A 76 -2.12 -17.44 13.87
C SER A 76 -0.69 -16.91 13.88
N GLY A 77 -0.50 -15.66 14.30
CA GLY A 77 0.81 -15.03 14.44
C GLY A 77 1.18 -14.06 13.32
N ILE A 78 0.44 -14.04 12.21
CA ILE A 78 0.75 -13.11 11.11
C ILE A 78 0.47 -11.64 11.46
N MET A 79 -0.49 -11.38 12.35
CA MET A 79 -0.82 -10.02 12.80
C MET A 79 0.38 -9.25 13.34
N ARG A 80 1.25 -9.93 14.12
CA ARG A 80 2.48 -9.31 14.63
C ARG A 80 3.40 -8.88 13.49
N TRP A 81 3.54 -9.72 12.47
CA TRP A 81 4.37 -9.44 11.30
C TRP A 81 3.80 -8.31 10.45
N LEU A 82 2.48 -8.25 10.28
CA LEU A 82 1.81 -7.14 9.58
C LEU A 82 2.05 -5.80 10.26
N TYR A 83 1.99 -5.74 11.60
CA TYR A 83 2.29 -4.50 12.33
C TYR A 83 3.75 -4.05 12.17
N ILE A 84 4.70 -4.99 12.11
CA ILE A 84 6.11 -4.67 11.85
C ILE A 84 6.27 -4.08 10.44
N VAL A 85 5.63 -4.68 9.43
CA VAL A 85 5.62 -4.17 8.05
C VAL A 85 5.05 -2.75 8.03
N TYR A 86 3.89 -2.52 8.65
CA TYR A 86 3.30 -1.17 8.70
C TYR A 86 4.20 -0.15 9.40
N ALA A 87 4.85 -0.51 10.50
CA ALA A 87 5.79 0.36 11.19
C ALA A 87 6.98 0.75 10.31
N ILE A 88 7.54 -0.21 9.57
CA ILE A 88 8.67 0.01 8.65
C ILE A 88 8.24 0.89 7.48
N GLU A 89 7.11 0.62 6.84
CA GLU A 89 6.61 1.43 5.73
C GLU A 89 6.27 2.86 6.17
N CYS A 90 5.71 3.05 7.36
CA CYS A 90 5.51 4.38 7.95
C CYS A 90 6.84 5.11 8.18
N ALA A 91 7.88 4.41 8.62
CA ALA A 91 9.21 4.99 8.77
C ALA A 91 9.80 5.40 7.41
N VAL A 92 9.67 4.55 6.38
CA VAL A 92 10.10 4.84 5.00
C VAL A 92 9.36 6.05 4.44
N ILE A 93 8.05 6.16 4.65
CA ILE A 93 7.26 7.33 4.25
C ILE A 93 7.74 8.59 4.96
N THR A 94 8.01 8.51 6.27
CA THR A 94 8.47 9.66 7.07
C THR A 94 9.84 10.15 6.60
N VAL A 95 10.77 9.23 6.32
CA VAL A 95 12.08 9.55 5.73
C VAL A 95 11.90 10.13 4.32
N GLY A 96 11.06 9.52 3.49
CA GLY A 96 10.76 9.98 2.13
C GLY A 96 10.18 11.39 2.10
N LEU A 97 9.24 11.72 2.99
CA LEU A 97 8.67 13.06 3.14
C LEU A 97 9.71 14.07 3.64
N SER A 98 10.57 13.68 4.58
CA SER A 98 11.66 14.52 5.09
C SER A 98 12.67 14.85 3.98
N CYS A 99 13.08 13.84 3.20
CA CYS A 99 13.95 14.00 2.04
C CYS A 99 13.28 14.76 0.89
N TYR A 100 11.96 14.63 0.69
CA TYR A 100 11.21 15.39 -0.30
C TYR A 100 11.28 16.91 -0.03
N ARG A 101 11.18 17.32 1.25
CA ARG A 101 11.37 18.74 1.64
C ARG A 101 12.78 19.23 1.35
N SER A 102 13.79 18.39 1.58
CA SER A 102 15.20 18.71 1.28
C SER A 102 15.51 18.71 -0.23
N SER A 103 14.84 17.88 -1.02
CA SER A 103 14.99 17.82 -2.47
C SER A 103 14.49 19.08 -3.17
N LYS A 104 13.43 19.73 -2.67
CA LYS A 104 13.01 21.06 -3.16
C LYS A 104 14.11 22.13 -3.02
N LYS A 105 15.10 21.92 -2.15
CA LYS A 105 16.25 22.82 -1.95
C LYS A 105 17.47 22.46 -2.82
N GLY A 106 17.36 21.50 -3.74
CA GLY A 106 18.40 21.18 -4.73
C GLY A 106 19.51 20.22 -4.28
N PHE A 107 19.36 19.57 -3.12
CA PHE A 107 20.46 18.82 -2.48
C PHE A 107 20.52 17.32 -2.83
N PHE A 108 19.49 16.72 -3.46
CA PHE A 108 19.38 15.26 -3.59
C PHE A 108 19.30 14.80 -5.05
N HIS A 109 20.22 13.91 -5.45
CA HIS A 109 20.20 13.25 -6.76
C HIS A 109 19.26 12.03 -6.77
N VAL A 110 18.47 11.92 -7.85
CA VAL A 110 17.39 10.94 -8.12
C VAL A 110 17.75 9.45 -7.94
N PRO A 111 18.99 8.96 -8.18
CA PRO A 111 19.31 7.52 -8.13
C PRO A 111 19.13 6.89 -6.74
N ALA A 112 19.39 7.64 -5.67
CA ALA A 112 19.23 7.11 -4.30
C ALA A 112 17.76 6.90 -3.93
N ALA A 113 16.85 7.74 -4.44
CA ALA A 113 15.43 7.69 -4.14
C ALA A 113 14.73 6.45 -4.73
N VAL A 114 15.13 6.02 -5.93
CA VAL A 114 14.62 4.81 -6.60
C VAL A 114 15.04 3.55 -5.83
N SER A 115 16.26 3.55 -5.28
CA SER A 115 16.78 2.44 -4.49
C SER A 115 15.97 2.21 -3.21
N PHE A 116 15.55 3.28 -2.51
CA PHE A 116 14.71 3.16 -1.30
C PHE A 116 13.35 2.51 -1.56
N PHE A 117 12.70 2.83 -2.67
CA PHE A 117 11.40 2.25 -3.01
C PHE A 117 11.50 0.75 -3.35
N LEU A 118 12.49 0.38 -4.19
CA LEU A 118 12.71 -1.02 -4.55
C LEU A 118 13.09 -1.86 -3.32
N LEU A 119 13.87 -1.29 -2.40
CA LEU A 119 14.21 -1.96 -1.15
C LEU A 119 12.98 -2.15 -0.25
N ALA A 120 12.11 -1.15 -0.10
CA ALA A 120 10.87 -1.28 0.66
C ALA A 120 9.96 -2.37 0.08
N PHE A 121 9.79 -2.38 -1.25
CA PHE A 121 9.01 -3.40 -1.94
C PHE A 121 9.57 -4.82 -1.76
N ILE A 122 10.87 -5.01 -2.04
CA ILE A 122 11.53 -6.31 -1.90
C ILE A 122 11.47 -6.78 -0.45
N PHE A 123 11.74 -5.89 0.50
CA PHE A 123 11.68 -6.19 1.92
C PHE A 123 10.27 -6.63 2.32
N THR A 124 9.24 -5.88 1.95
CA THR A 124 7.84 -6.19 2.30
C THR A 124 7.38 -7.51 1.70
N VAL A 125 7.70 -7.78 0.43
CA VAL A 125 7.35 -9.06 -0.20
C VAL A 125 8.10 -10.22 0.44
N ALA A 126 9.41 -10.10 0.65
CA ALA A 126 10.22 -11.16 1.25
C ALA A 126 9.81 -11.43 2.69
N PHE A 127 9.59 -10.38 3.48
CA PHE A 127 9.24 -10.47 4.89
C PHE A 127 7.84 -11.03 5.11
N VAL A 128 6.85 -10.60 4.32
CA VAL A 128 5.50 -11.18 4.40
C VAL A 128 5.52 -12.64 3.93
N THR A 129 6.25 -12.97 2.87
CA THR A 129 6.40 -14.36 2.41
C THR A 129 7.03 -15.25 3.51
N MET A 130 8.09 -14.77 4.16
CA MET A 130 8.71 -15.47 5.29
C MET A 130 7.77 -15.60 6.49
N ALA A 131 7.01 -14.55 6.80
CA ALA A 131 6.00 -14.58 7.86
C ALA A 131 4.96 -15.68 7.61
N PHE A 132 4.47 -15.84 6.38
CA PHE A 132 3.56 -16.95 6.03
C PHE A 132 4.20 -18.31 6.25
N THR A 133 5.43 -18.52 5.75
CA THR A 133 6.11 -19.83 5.87
C THR A 133 6.45 -20.23 7.32
N THR A 134 6.50 -19.26 8.24
CA THR A 134 6.85 -19.50 9.65
C THR A 134 5.63 -19.59 10.57
N THR A 135 4.46 -19.19 10.09
CA THR A 135 3.20 -19.18 10.85
C THR A 135 2.17 -20.19 10.33
N SER A 136 2.48 -20.91 9.25
CA SER A 136 1.75 -22.04 8.67
C SER A 136 2.14 -23.38 9.29
#